data_AF-A0A2V2AQ89-F1
#
_entry.id   AF-A0A2V2AQ89-F1
#
_cell.length_a   1.000
_cell.length_b   1.000
_cell.length_c   1.000
_cell.angle_alpha   90.00
_cell.angle_beta   90.00
_cell.angle_gamma   90.00
#
_symmetry.space_group_name_H-M   'P 1'
#
loop_
_entity.id
_entity.type
_entity.pdbx_description
1 polymer ?
#
loop_
_entity_poly.entity_id
_entity_poly.type
_entity_poly.pdbx_seq_one_letter_code
_entity_poly.pdbx_strand_id
1 'polypeptide(L)'
;MSLGLDAFEYTDYSTGHYGKTRSAGITLRFVSLMNGQSVYAVFNADLTRQRNTAKAKAGAPLPKGQFRIGKRSHFYKFWMGTGLPFPRRLSAIHDYMGKLRNVLLTGSLAGDRVDAGSLVPVSLSAEQFRKAVLPDNSRTRSGQLPDNIRTNVPDKEMAIDHEPQGLQTIPTTCASNHENKLIRKDEYKTFPYTPIPTPKTPQDQSVDEWLDAYGSA
;
A
#
# COMPACT_ATOMS: atom_id res chain seq x y z
N MET A 1 -2.13 -9.35 -15.70
CA MET A 1 -2.37 -10.73 -15.24
C MET A 1 -3.19 -10.65 -13.96
N SER A 2 -4.42 -11.16 -13.95
CA SER A 2 -5.24 -11.23 -12.73
C SER A 2 -4.72 -12.35 -11.83
N LEU A 3 -4.85 -12.21 -10.52
CA LEU A 3 -4.31 -13.16 -9.53
C LEU A 3 -5.05 -14.52 -9.50
N GLY A 4 -5.97 -14.80 -10.44
CA GLY A 4 -6.83 -15.98 -10.42
C GLY A 4 -7.71 -16.10 -9.16
N LEU A 5 -7.79 -15.03 -8.37
CA LEU A 5 -8.54 -14.94 -7.13
C LEU A 5 -9.73 -14.01 -7.37
N ASP A 6 -10.94 -14.56 -7.24
CA ASP A 6 -12.15 -13.75 -7.19
C ASP A 6 -12.25 -13.11 -5.81
N ALA A 7 -12.03 -11.80 -5.80
CA ALA A 7 -12.18 -10.94 -4.63
C ALA A 7 -13.56 -10.29 -4.66
N PHE A 8 -14.22 -10.30 -3.51
CA PHE A 8 -15.56 -9.80 -3.29
C PHE A 8 -15.53 -8.62 -2.32
N GLU A 9 -16.16 -7.52 -2.73
CA GLU A 9 -16.38 -6.36 -1.90
C GLU A 9 -17.77 -6.42 -1.25
N TYR A 10 -17.83 -6.18 0.06
CA TYR A 10 -19.10 -6.15 0.78
C TYR A 10 -19.89 -4.86 0.51
N THR A 11 -21.17 -5.00 0.17
CA THR A 11 -22.05 -3.86 -0.15
C THR A 11 -23.03 -3.58 0.98
N ASP A 12 -23.92 -4.54 1.21
CA ASP A 12 -25.00 -4.45 2.18
C ASP A 12 -25.37 -5.81 2.78
N TYR A 13 -26.31 -5.77 3.72
CA TYR A 13 -26.90 -6.97 4.27
C TYR A 13 -28.41 -6.81 4.44
N SER A 14 -29.10 -7.94 4.46
CA SER A 14 -30.52 -8.01 4.79
C SER A 14 -30.79 -9.17 5.73
N THR A 15 -31.86 -9.04 6.52
CA THR A 15 -32.31 -10.06 7.46
C THR A 15 -33.62 -10.64 6.96
N GLY A 16 -33.81 -11.94 7.11
CA GLY A 16 -34.99 -12.61 6.58
C GLY A 16 -35.17 -14.03 7.08
N HIS A 17 -36.29 -14.62 6.72
CA HIS A 17 -36.57 -16.04 6.96
C HIS A 17 -36.49 -16.78 5.64
N TYR A 18 -35.67 -17.82 5.58
CA TYR A 18 -35.30 -18.50 4.36
C TYR A 18 -35.66 -19.99 4.41
N GLY A 19 -35.86 -20.58 3.23
CA GLY A 19 -36.18 -22.00 3.07
C GLY A 19 -37.62 -22.37 3.42
N LYS A 20 -37.96 -23.65 3.25
CA LYS A 20 -39.31 -24.20 3.51
C LYS A 20 -39.72 -24.05 4.97
N THR A 21 -38.76 -24.21 5.88
CA THR A 21 -38.93 -24.10 7.33
C THR A 21 -38.93 -22.66 7.84
N ARG A 22 -38.77 -21.66 6.95
CA ARG A 22 -38.67 -20.23 7.31
C ARG A 22 -37.63 -20.00 8.41
N SER A 23 -36.45 -20.58 8.25
CA SER A 23 -35.36 -20.42 9.21
C SER A 23 -34.79 -19.01 9.16
N ALA A 24 -34.60 -18.40 10.33
CA ALA A 24 -34.10 -17.04 10.44
C ALA A 24 -32.61 -16.95 10.03
N GLY A 25 -32.27 -15.90 9.28
CA GLY A 25 -30.92 -15.72 8.76
C GLY A 25 -30.60 -14.31 8.28
N ILE A 26 -29.34 -14.12 7.91
CA ILE A 26 -28.77 -12.90 7.35
C ILE A 26 -28.24 -13.24 5.96
N THR A 27 -28.56 -12.39 5.01
CA THR A 27 -27.99 -12.43 3.67
C THR A 27 -27.01 -11.28 3.54
N LEU A 28 -25.74 -11.60 3.35
CA LEU A 28 -24.70 -10.64 2.99
C LEU A 28 -24.63 -10.56 1.47
N ARG A 29 -24.58 -9.35 0.93
CA ARG A 29 -24.38 -9.12 -0.51
C ARG A 29 -22.99 -8.58 -0.77
N PHE A 30 -22.44 -9.05 -1.86
CA PHE A 30 -21.10 -8.71 -2.32
C PHE A 30 -21.11 -8.40 -3.80
N VAL A 31 -20.10 -7.68 -4.25
CA VAL A 31 -19.84 -7.45 -5.66
C VAL A 31 -18.46 -8.01 -5.99
N SER A 32 -18.38 -8.82 -7.04
CA SER A 32 -17.09 -9.31 -7.56
C SER A 32 -16.32 -8.15 -8.16
N LEU A 33 -15.07 -7.96 -7.72
CA LEU A 33 -14.18 -6.92 -8.27
C LEU A 33 -13.73 -7.23 -9.70
N MET A 34 -13.78 -8.51 -10.12
CA MET A 34 -13.36 -8.91 -11.46
C MET A 34 -14.45 -8.66 -12.50
N ASN A 35 -15.69 -9.05 -12.16
CA ASN A 35 -16.78 -9.12 -13.14
C ASN A 35 -17.91 -8.12 -12.84
N GLY A 36 -17.87 -7.42 -11.71
CA GLY A 36 -18.96 -6.55 -11.26
C GLY A 36 -20.26 -7.28 -10.88
N GLN A 37 -20.25 -8.61 -10.89
CA GLN A 37 -21.45 -9.40 -10.60
C GLN A 37 -21.78 -9.37 -9.11
N SER A 38 -23.07 -9.21 -8.81
CA SER A 38 -23.59 -9.27 -7.44
C SER A 38 -23.75 -10.71 -6.99
N VAL A 39 -23.15 -11.05 -5.86
CA VAL A 39 -23.19 -12.38 -5.28
C VAL A 39 -23.67 -12.29 -3.84
N TYR A 40 -24.30 -13.33 -3.31
CA TYR A 40 -24.79 -13.31 -1.93
C TYR A 40 -24.39 -14.54 -1.12
N ALA A 41 -24.30 -14.38 0.20
CA ALA A 41 -24.09 -15.48 1.14
C ALA A 41 -25.13 -15.42 2.27
N VAL A 42 -25.67 -16.58 2.64
CA VAL A 42 -26.70 -16.68 3.67
C VAL A 42 -26.16 -17.38 4.90
N PHE A 43 -26.31 -16.74 6.06
CA PHE A 43 -25.91 -17.25 7.37
C PHE A 43 -27.12 -17.39 8.28
N ASN A 44 -27.12 -18.43 9.12
CA ASN A 44 -28.14 -18.60 10.15
C ASN A 44 -27.96 -17.58 11.29
N ALA A 45 -29.06 -16.97 11.72
CA ALA A 45 -29.07 -15.96 12.78
C ALA A 45 -30.43 -15.87 13.47
N ASP A 46 -30.44 -15.40 14.70
CA ASP A 46 -31.67 -15.20 15.47
C ASP A 46 -32.23 -13.80 15.22
N LEU A 47 -33.47 -13.75 14.71
CA LEU A 47 -34.19 -12.49 14.44
C LEU A 47 -35.26 -12.16 15.49
N THR A 48 -35.35 -12.95 16.57
CA THR A 48 -36.34 -12.79 17.62
C THR A 48 -35.73 -12.35 18.95
N ARG A 49 -36.54 -11.72 19.80
CA ARG A 49 -36.14 -11.35 21.16
C ARG A 49 -36.06 -12.59 22.05
N GLN A 50 -34.92 -12.83 22.69
CA GLN A 50 -34.77 -13.94 23.66
C GLN A 50 -35.40 -13.65 25.04
N ARG A 51 -35.63 -12.38 25.39
CA ARG A 51 -36.14 -11.97 26.69
C ARG A 51 -37.26 -10.95 26.54
N ASN A 52 -38.15 -10.92 27.52
CA ASN A 52 -39.11 -9.84 27.67
C ASN A 52 -38.37 -8.53 27.95
N THR A 53 -38.74 -7.49 27.24
CA THR A 53 -38.32 -6.11 27.47
C THR A 53 -39.57 -5.27 27.73
N ALA A 54 -39.43 -4.10 28.34
CA ALA A 54 -40.56 -3.20 28.60
C ALA A 54 -41.41 -2.90 27.36
N LYS A 55 -40.81 -2.94 26.16
CA LYS A 55 -41.47 -2.65 24.88
C LYS A 55 -42.02 -3.88 24.16
N ALA A 56 -41.55 -5.09 24.47
CA ALA A 56 -41.94 -6.29 23.72
C ALA A 56 -41.59 -7.60 24.43
N LYS A 57 -42.41 -8.63 24.19
CA LYS A 57 -42.23 -9.99 24.72
C LYS A 57 -41.11 -10.76 24.00
N ALA A 58 -40.61 -11.81 24.64
CA ALA A 58 -39.76 -12.81 24.02
C ALA A 58 -40.50 -13.46 22.83
N GLY A 59 -39.76 -13.80 21.78
CA GLY A 59 -40.30 -14.30 20.50
C GLY A 59 -40.72 -13.19 19.54
N ALA A 60 -40.95 -11.96 19.99
CA ALA A 60 -41.25 -10.84 19.09
C ALA A 60 -40.05 -10.52 18.17
N PRO A 61 -40.29 -10.05 16.93
CA PRO A 61 -39.23 -9.74 15.98
C PRO A 61 -38.33 -8.60 16.48
N LEU A 62 -37.04 -8.70 16.20
CA LEU A 62 -36.08 -7.63 16.41
C LEU A 62 -36.38 -6.45 15.46
N PRO A 63 -35.92 -5.24 15.81
CA PRO A 63 -35.95 -4.11 14.89
C PRO A 63 -35.31 -4.46 13.54
N LYS A 64 -35.76 -3.80 12.48
CA LYS A 64 -35.27 -4.05 11.11
C LYS A 64 -33.74 -3.94 11.05
N GLY A 65 -33.09 -4.93 10.44
CA GLY A 65 -31.63 -4.99 10.31
C GLY A 65 -30.91 -5.52 11.55
N GLN A 66 -31.58 -5.65 12.69
CA GLN A 66 -30.94 -6.25 13.87
C GLN A 66 -31.05 -7.77 13.85
N PHE A 67 -29.96 -8.41 14.23
CA PHE A 67 -29.86 -9.85 14.33
C PHE A 67 -28.95 -10.23 15.51
N ARG A 68 -29.08 -11.47 15.96
CA ARG A 68 -28.25 -12.04 17.02
C ARG A 68 -27.57 -13.30 16.53
N ILE A 69 -26.37 -13.52 17.05
CA ILE A 69 -25.48 -14.59 16.61
C ILE A 69 -24.91 -15.30 17.82
N GLY A 70 -24.90 -16.64 17.77
CA GLY A 70 -24.26 -17.48 18.77
C GLY A 70 -22.78 -17.71 18.48
N LYS A 71 -21.99 -17.96 19.54
CA LYS A 71 -20.54 -18.26 19.44
C LYS A 71 -20.19 -19.49 18.60
N ARG A 72 -21.14 -20.41 18.41
CA ARG A 72 -20.95 -21.64 17.60
C ARG A 72 -21.41 -21.49 16.15
N SER A 73 -21.95 -20.34 15.78
CA SER A 73 -22.47 -20.11 14.43
C SER A 73 -21.35 -20.01 13.39
N HIS A 74 -21.68 -20.33 12.14
CA HIS A 74 -20.77 -20.13 11.01
C HIS A 74 -20.40 -18.66 10.82
N PHE A 75 -21.34 -17.74 11.04
CA PHE A 75 -21.05 -16.31 10.98
C PHE A 75 -20.01 -15.89 12.02
N TYR A 76 -20.08 -16.42 13.24
CA TYR A 76 -19.08 -16.10 14.27
C TYR A 76 -17.68 -16.55 13.86
N LYS A 77 -17.56 -17.74 13.25
CA LYS A 77 -16.28 -18.25 12.71
C LYS A 77 -15.79 -17.38 11.55
N PHE A 78 -16.68 -17.02 10.64
CA PHE A 78 -16.40 -16.11 9.54
C PHE A 78 -15.87 -14.76 10.05
N TRP A 79 -16.58 -14.12 10.98
CA TRP A 79 -16.19 -12.83 11.56
C TRP A 79 -14.86 -12.90 12.30
N MET A 80 -14.58 -14.02 12.97
CA MET A 80 -13.29 -14.24 13.59
C MET A 80 -12.17 -14.31 12.54
N GLY A 81 -12.44 -14.96 11.41
CA GLY A 81 -11.51 -15.03 10.28
C GLY A 81 -11.17 -13.66 9.72
N THR A 82 -12.09 -12.69 9.72
CA THR A 82 -11.83 -11.32 9.23
C THR A 82 -10.89 -10.49 10.09
N GLY A 83 -10.55 -10.94 11.30
CA GLY A 83 -9.72 -10.16 12.22
C GLY A 83 -10.35 -8.84 12.68
N LEU A 84 -11.64 -8.63 12.42
CA LEU A 84 -12.34 -7.41 12.82
C LEU A 84 -12.63 -7.43 14.32
N PRO A 85 -12.62 -6.27 14.99
CA PRO A 85 -12.89 -6.21 16.43
C PRO A 85 -14.32 -6.69 16.70
N PHE A 86 -14.46 -7.57 17.70
CA PHE A 86 -15.77 -7.97 18.19
C PHE A 86 -16.38 -6.86 19.06
N PRO A 87 -17.70 -6.63 18.98
CA PRO A 87 -18.38 -5.77 19.94
C PRO A 87 -18.31 -6.37 21.35
N ARG A 88 -18.38 -5.51 22.38
CA ARG A 88 -18.48 -5.96 23.79
C ARG A 88 -19.63 -6.96 24.01
N ARG A 89 -20.72 -6.83 23.23
CA ARG A 89 -21.87 -7.72 23.24
C ARG A 89 -22.13 -8.25 21.83
N LEU A 90 -22.20 -9.56 21.66
CA LEU A 90 -22.44 -10.19 20.35
C LEU A 90 -23.79 -9.79 19.73
N SER A 91 -24.77 -9.40 20.54
CA SER A 91 -26.05 -8.89 20.03
C SER A 91 -25.94 -7.55 19.29
N ALA A 92 -24.83 -6.82 19.46
CA ALA A 92 -24.55 -5.53 18.81
C ALA A 92 -23.65 -5.68 17.57
N ILE A 93 -23.46 -6.91 17.07
CA ILE A 93 -22.60 -7.15 15.90
C ILE A 93 -23.13 -6.50 14.62
N HIS A 94 -24.44 -6.25 14.54
CA HIS A 94 -25.06 -5.54 13.43
C HIS A 94 -24.50 -4.10 13.26
N ASP A 95 -24.13 -3.43 14.35
CA ASP A 95 -23.51 -2.10 14.32
C ASP A 95 -22.11 -2.12 13.67
N TYR A 96 -21.45 -3.28 13.70
CA TYR A 96 -20.10 -3.45 13.20
C TYR A 96 -20.08 -3.88 11.73
N MET A 97 -21.23 -4.22 11.14
CA MET A 97 -21.34 -4.67 9.74
C MET A 97 -20.73 -3.68 8.74
N GLY A 98 -20.75 -2.38 9.03
CA GLY A 98 -20.11 -1.37 8.18
C GLY A 98 -18.60 -1.55 8.04
N LYS A 99 -17.94 -2.13 9.04
CA LYS A 99 -16.48 -2.39 9.02
C LYS A 99 -16.10 -3.49 8.02
N LEU A 100 -17.06 -4.33 7.63
CA LEU A 100 -16.84 -5.40 6.65
C LEU A 100 -16.51 -4.84 5.26
N ARG A 101 -16.88 -3.58 4.96
CA ARG A 101 -16.53 -2.89 3.70
C ARG A 101 -15.03 -2.75 3.50
N ASN A 102 -14.25 -2.71 4.58
CA ASN A 102 -12.80 -2.55 4.52
C ASN A 102 -12.06 -3.88 4.32
N VAL A 103 -12.79 -5.00 4.21
CA VAL A 103 -12.21 -6.34 4.11
C VAL A 103 -12.62 -6.93 2.77
N LEU A 104 -11.62 -7.32 1.97
CA LEU A 104 -11.85 -8.11 0.77
C LEU A 104 -11.99 -9.58 1.14
N LEU A 105 -12.99 -10.22 0.57
CA LEU A 105 -13.32 -11.62 0.83
C LEU A 105 -13.12 -12.46 -0.42
N THR A 106 -12.79 -13.72 -0.24
CA THR A 106 -12.79 -14.73 -1.30
C THR A 106 -13.56 -15.95 -0.82
N GLY A 107 -14.06 -16.74 -1.76
CA GLY A 107 -14.89 -17.91 -1.44
C GLY A 107 -15.27 -18.69 -2.69
N SER A 108 -15.70 -19.93 -2.47
CA SER A 108 -16.19 -20.80 -3.53
C SER A 108 -17.61 -20.43 -3.90
N LEU A 109 -17.84 -20.29 -5.20
CA LEU A 109 -19.11 -19.87 -5.77
C LEU A 109 -19.91 -21.07 -6.26
N ALA A 110 -21.18 -21.17 -5.82
CA ALA A 110 -22.16 -22.11 -6.34
C ALA A 110 -23.28 -21.32 -7.05
N GLY A 111 -23.03 -20.91 -8.30
CA GLY A 111 -23.94 -20.03 -9.06
C GLY A 111 -23.85 -18.59 -8.57
N ASP A 112 -24.96 -18.00 -8.10
CA ASP A 112 -24.96 -16.64 -7.53
C ASP A 112 -24.79 -16.62 -6.00
N ARG A 113 -24.65 -17.82 -5.40
CA ARG A 113 -24.56 -17.99 -3.96
C ARG A 113 -23.15 -18.43 -3.57
N VAL A 114 -22.50 -17.65 -2.70
CA VAL A 114 -21.24 -18.06 -2.09
C VAL A 114 -21.53 -19.06 -0.98
N ASP A 115 -20.72 -20.13 -0.91
CA ASP A 115 -20.77 -21.01 0.24
C ASP A 115 -20.25 -20.29 1.50
N ALA A 116 -21.09 -20.22 2.52
CA ALA A 116 -20.83 -19.53 3.77
C ALA A 116 -19.63 -20.10 4.54
N GLY A 117 -19.31 -21.38 4.36
CA GLY A 117 -18.15 -22.03 4.98
C GLY A 117 -16.82 -21.70 4.28
N SER A 118 -16.87 -21.43 2.98
CA SER A 118 -15.70 -21.10 2.16
C SER A 118 -15.29 -19.63 2.20
N LEU A 119 -16.13 -18.75 2.76
CA LEU A 119 -15.86 -17.32 2.86
C LEU A 119 -14.72 -17.04 3.84
N VAL A 120 -13.62 -16.54 3.32
CA VAL A 120 -12.41 -16.18 4.08
C VAL A 120 -11.90 -14.84 3.54
N PRO A 121 -11.29 -13.98 4.37
CA PRO A 121 -10.60 -12.81 3.87
C PRO A 121 -9.53 -13.17 2.83
N VAL A 122 -9.32 -12.28 1.88
CA VAL A 122 -8.24 -12.44 0.90
C VAL A 122 -6.91 -12.36 1.63
N SER A 123 -6.23 -13.50 1.78
CA SER A 123 -4.84 -13.57 2.21
C SER A 123 -3.94 -13.52 0.97
N LEU A 124 -3.24 -12.41 0.75
CA LEU A 124 -2.24 -12.30 -0.30
C LEU A 124 -0.89 -12.80 0.23
N SER A 125 -0.22 -13.68 -0.51
CA SER A 125 1.19 -13.97 -0.24
C SER A 125 2.06 -12.75 -0.58
N ALA A 126 3.27 -12.67 -0.01
CA ALA A 126 4.20 -11.57 -0.29
C ALA A 126 4.47 -11.41 -1.80
N GLU A 127 4.56 -12.53 -2.52
CA GLU A 127 4.78 -12.54 -3.98
C GLU A 127 3.55 -12.04 -4.75
N GLN A 128 2.34 -12.40 -4.34
CA GLN A 128 1.10 -11.90 -4.94
C GLN A 128 0.93 -10.41 -4.66
N PHE A 129 1.25 -9.97 -3.44
CA PHE A 129 1.21 -8.56 -3.07
C PHE A 129 2.22 -7.74 -3.88
N ARG A 130 3.46 -8.23 -4.02
CA ARG A 130 4.49 -7.60 -4.88
C ARG A 130 3.99 -7.45 -6.31
N LYS A 131 3.41 -8.51 -6.90
CA LYS A 131 2.84 -8.44 -8.26
C LYS A 131 1.65 -7.49 -8.39
N ALA A 132 0.86 -7.32 -7.33
CA ALA A 132 -0.30 -6.43 -7.33
C ALA A 132 0.09 -4.95 -7.17
N VAL A 133 1.06 -4.65 -6.31
CA VAL A 133 1.52 -3.28 -6.02
C VAL A 133 2.57 -2.81 -7.02
N LEU A 134 3.44 -3.71 -7.44
CA LEU A 134 4.44 -3.52 -8.49
C LEU A 134 4.03 -4.44 -9.64
N PRO A 135 3.04 -4.05 -10.48
CA PRO A 135 2.84 -4.73 -11.74
C PRO A 135 4.22 -4.73 -12.42
N ASP A 136 4.65 -5.91 -12.86
CA ASP A 136 5.97 -6.14 -13.45
C ASP A 136 6.13 -5.23 -14.68
N ASN A 137 6.58 -4.01 -14.42
CA ASN A 137 6.82 -2.98 -15.41
C ASN A 137 8.19 -3.28 -16.01
N SER A 138 8.35 -4.45 -16.62
CA SER A 138 9.39 -4.69 -17.63
C SER A 138 9.04 -3.96 -18.94
N ARG A 139 8.54 -2.72 -18.84
CA ARG A 139 8.59 -1.72 -19.93
C ARG A 139 9.85 -0.87 -19.77
N THR A 140 11.00 -1.53 -19.65
CA THR A 140 12.32 -0.89 -19.73
C THR A 140 13.04 -1.20 -21.04
N ARG A 141 12.36 -1.77 -22.06
CA ARG A 141 13.04 -2.18 -23.30
C ARG A 141 12.42 -1.70 -24.61
N SER A 142 11.35 -0.91 -24.62
CA SER A 142 10.85 -0.26 -25.85
C SER A 142 11.24 1.21 -25.99
N GLY A 143 11.85 1.83 -24.97
CA GLY A 143 12.32 3.22 -24.99
C GLY A 143 13.84 3.40 -25.12
N GLN A 144 14.60 2.30 -25.17
CA GLN A 144 16.04 2.29 -25.39
C GLN A 144 16.38 1.48 -26.65
N LEU A 145 15.75 1.84 -27.76
CA LEU A 145 16.44 1.73 -29.05
C LEU A 145 17.32 2.98 -29.12
N PRO A 146 18.64 2.83 -29.28
CA PRO A 146 19.54 3.96 -29.17
C PRO A 146 19.27 4.92 -30.33
N ASP A 147 19.04 6.18 -30.01
CA ASP A 147 19.19 7.31 -30.92
C ASP A 147 20.70 7.53 -31.23
N ASN A 148 21.43 6.44 -31.50
CA ASN A 148 22.82 6.43 -31.94
C ASN A 148 22.93 6.28 -33.47
N ILE A 149 21.82 6.43 -34.21
CA ILE A 149 21.83 6.45 -35.67
C ILE A 149 21.55 7.87 -36.17
N ARG A 150 22.22 8.89 -35.62
CA ARG A 150 22.42 10.16 -36.33
C ARG A 150 23.43 11.09 -35.64
N THR A 151 24.72 10.80 -35.82
CA THR A 151 25.80 11.80 -36.01
C THR A 151 27.14 11.06 -36.09
N ASN A 152 27.33 10.30 -37.16
CA ASN A 152 28.67 9.86 -37.53
C ASN A 152 28.78 9.86 -39.06
N VAL A 153 28.80 11.07 -39.63
CA VAL A 153 29.30 11.32 -40.98
C VAL A 153 30.06 12.66 -40.90
N PRO A 154 31.40 12.67 -40.91
CA PRO A 154 32.16 13.88 -41.11
C PRO A 154 32.24 14.15 -42.62
N ASP A 155 31.36 15.01 -43.14
CA ASP A 155 31.55 15.62 -44.45
C ASP A 155 32.56 16.75 -44.30
N LYS A 156 33.84 16.43 -44.46
CA LYS A 156 34.82 17.40 -44.94
C LYS A 156 35.81 16.69 -45.84
N GLU A 157 35.50 16.72 -47.13
CA GLU A 157 36.41 16.38 -48.21
C GLU A 157 37.76 17.09 -48.02
N MET A 158 38.81 16.31 -48.23
CA MET A 158 40.20 16.72 -48.17
C MET A 158 40.49 17.69 -49.32
N ALA A 159 40.88 18.92 -48.99
CA ALA A 159 41.49 19.85 -49.93
C ALA A 159 43.01 19.83 -49.74
N ILE A 160 43.64 19.13 -50.67
CA ILE A 160 44.96 19.30 -51.32
C ILE A 160 45.97 20.22 -50.60
N ASP A 161 47.13 19.62 -50.33
CA ASP A 161 48.36 20.23 -49.82
C ASP A 161 48.79 21.50 -50.59
N HIS A 162 49.16 22.54 -49.83
CA HIS A 162 49.95 23.66 -50.33
C HIS A 162 51.26 23.77 -49.54
N GLU A 163 52.34 24.01 -50.29
CA GLU A 163 53.76 23.93 -49.91
C GLU A 163 54.20 24.63 -48.61
N PRO A 164 55.29 24.16 -47.98
CA PRO A 164 55.91 24.84 -46.85
C PRO A 164 56.75 26.03 -47.33
N GLN A 165 56.27 27.25 -47.08
CA GLN A 165 57.12 28.45 -47.11
C GLN A 165 57.62 28.76 -45.69
N GLY A 166 58.95 28.79 -45.54
CA GLY A 166 59.64 28.94 -44.26
C GLY A 166 59.91 30.38 -43.80
N LEU A 167 60.46 30.42 -42.57
CA LEU A 167 61.02 31.54 -41.78
C LEU A 167 59.97 32.41 -41.06
N GLN A 168 60.09 32.73 -39.76
CA GLN A 168 61.24 32.73 -38.86
C GLN A 168 60.79 32.73 -37.38
N THR A 169 61.64 32.18 -36.51
CA THR A 169 61.53 32.20 -35.04
C THR A 169 62.00 33.55 -34.48
N ILE A 170 61.22 34.21 -33.62
CA ILE A 170 61.80 35.16 -32.63
C ILE A 170 61.16 34.94 -31.25
N PRO A 171 61.99 34.72 -30.21
CA PRO A 171 61.60 34.53 -28.83
C PRO A 171 61.58 35.87 -28.08
N THR A 172 60.61 36.10 -27.20
CA THR A 172 60.76 37.09 -26.12
C THR A 172 60.07 36.62 -24.84
N THR A 173 60.90 36.09 -23.96
CA THR A 173 60.83 36.15 -22.50
C THR A 173 60.22 37.45 -21.99
N CYS A 174 59.38 37.36 -20.94
CA CYS A 174 59.58 38.09 -19.68
C CYS A 174 58.54 37.68 -18.64
N ALA A 175 59.01 36.98 -17.62
CA ALA A 175 58.36 36.94 -16.32
C ALA A 175 58.55 38.31 -15.65
N SER A 176 57.49 38.85 -15.05
CA SER A 176 57.64 39.64 -13.83
C SER A 176 56.36 39.56 -13.00
N ASN A 177 56.56 39.17 -11.75
CA ASN A 177 55.66 39.33 -10.64
C ASN A 177 55.48 40.84 -10.33
N HIS A 178 54.39 41.21 -9.67
CA HIS A 178 54.36 41.89 -8.36
C HIS A 178 53.07 42.71 -8.14
N GLU A 179 52.68 42.78 -6.85
CA GLU A 179 51.80 43.78 -6.20
C GLU A 179 50.27 43.63 -6.38
N ASN A 180 49.41 43.92 -5.40
CA ASN A 180 49.57 44.30 -4.00
C ASN A 180 48.29 44.00 -3.21
N LYS A 181 48.48 43.84 -1.91
CA LYS A 181 47.55 43.49 -0.83
C LYS A 181 46.39 44.48 -0.66
N LEU A 182 45.17 44.00 -0.38
CA LEU A 182 44.15 44.77 0.35
C LEU A 182 43.32 43.83 1.23
N ILE A 183 43.62 43.89 2.53
CA ILE A 183 42.84 43.30 3.62
C ILE A 183 41.77 44.31 3.99
N ARG A 184 40.49 43.94 3.94
CA ARG A 184 39.44 44.62 4.70
C ARG A 184 38.75 43.60 5.60
N LYS A 185 38.97 43.77 6.90
CA LYS A 185 38.13 43.21 7.97
C LYS A 185 36.80 43.97 7.95
N ASP A 186 35.70 43.25 8.01
CA ASP A 186 34.45 43.75 8.56
C ASP A 186 33.93 42.70 9.54
N GLU A 187 33.91 43.10 10.80
CA GLU A 187 33.32 42.37 11.93
C GLU A 187 31.82 42.70 11.99
N TYR A 188 31.06 41.88 12.73
CA TYR A 188 29.65 42.06 13.15
C TYR A 188 28.53 41.57 12.19
N LYS A 189 28.34 40.24 12.13
CA LYS A 189 26.98 39.66 12.24
C LYS A 189 27.00 38.22 12.75
N THR A 190 26.61 38.08 14.00
CA THR A 190 26.50 36.83 14.76
C THR A 190 25.28 36.02 14.32
N PHE A 191 25.48 34.75 13.97
CA PHE A 191 24.51 33.67 14.17
C PHE A 191 25.30 32.47 14.73
N PRO A 192 24.97 31.93 15.92
CA PRO A 192 25.65 30.75 16.44
C PRO A 192 25.05 29.53 15.74
N TYR A 193 25.63 29.11 14.62
CA TYR A 193 25.54 27.72 14.23
C TYR A 193 26.49 26.94 15.13
N THR A 194 25.95 26.23 16.11
CA THR A 194 26.67 25.11 16.71
C THR A 194 26.96 24.11 15.60
N PRO A 195 28.23 23.69 15.39
CA PRO A 195 28.53 22.62 14.46
C PRO A 195 27.88 21.35 14.98
N ILE A 196 26.91 20.81 14.23
CA ILE A 196 26.41 19.45 14.48
C ILE A 196 27.58 18.51 14.12
N PRO A 197 28.05 17.65 15.04
CA PRO A 197 29.10 16.70 14.71
C PRO A 197 28.60 15.79 13.59
N THR A 198 29.31 15.78 12.47
CA THR A 198 29.08 14.79 11.42
C THR A 198 29.33 13.40 12.01
N PRO A 199 28.35 12.48 11.99
CA PRO A 199 28.58 11.14 12.51
C PRO A 199 29.68 10.46 11.71
N LYS A 200 30.73 10.02 12.41
CA LYS A 200 31.84 9.27 11.82
C LYS A 200 31.31 7.96 11.21
N THR A 201 31.97 7.51 10.16
CA THR A 201 31.75 6.18 9.58
C THR A 201 31.93 5.10 10.65
N PRO A 202 31.11 4.02 10.68
CA PRO A 202 31.15 3.01 11.74
C PRO A 202 32.51 2.34 11.96
N GLN A 203 33.40 2.41 10.97
CA GLN A 203 34.75 1.85 11.01
C GLN A 203 35.73 2.71 11.83
N ASP A 204 35.39 3.99 12.09
CA ASP A 204 36.26 4.98 12.76
C ASP A 204 35.72 5.39 14.15
N GLN A 205 34.76 4.65 14.69
CA GLN A 205 34.17 4.90 16.02
C GLN A 205 34.84 4.03 17.09
N SER A 206 35.26 4.65 18.20
CA SER A 206 35.82 3.92 19.34
C SER A 206 34.72 3.42 20.27
N VAL A 207 35.00 2.36 21.04
CA VAL A 207 34.05 1.78 22.01
C VAL A 207 33.65 2.77 23.11
N ASP A 208 34.56 3.67 23.50
CA ASP A 208 34.30 4.70 24.51
C ASP A 208 33.28 5.75 24.04
N GLU A 209 33.26 6.10 22.74
CA GLU A 209 32.26 7.03 22.17
C GLU A 209 30.84 6.46 22.22
N TRP A 210 30.69 5.12 22.20
CA TRP A 210 29.38 4.46 22.30
C TRP A 210 28.81 4.47 23.74
N LEU A 211 29.67 4.39 24.74
CA LEU A 211 29.24 4.35 26.14
C LEU A 211 28.76 5.73 26.62
N ASP A 212 29.41 6.81 26.18
CA ASP A 212 29.01 8.18 26.52
C ASP A 212 27.63 8.56 25.93
N ALA A 213 27.30 8.06 24.74
CA ALA A 213 25.99 8.28 24.12
C ALA A 213 24.84 7.58 24.88
N TYR A 214 25.12 6.46 25.56
CA TYR A 214 24.13 5.70 26.33
C TYR A 214 23.85 6.33 27.71
N GLY A 215 24.83 7.02 28.30
CA GLY A 215 24.71 7.66 29.61
C GLY A 215 23.98 9.00 29.62
N SER A 216 23.65 9.56 28.43
CA SER A 216 23.05 10.89 28.28
C SER A 216 21.55 10.85 27.90
N ALA A 217 20.86 9.72 28.10
CA ALA A 217 19.43 9.51 27.83
C ALA A 217 18.59 9.41 29.11
#